data_AF-A0A6I2YV41-F1
#
_entry.id   AF-A0A6I2YV41-F1
#
_cell.length_a   1.000
_cell.length_b   1.000
_cell.length_c   1.000
_cell.angle_alpha   90.00
_cell.angle_beta   90.00
_cell.angle_gamma   90.00
#
_symmetry.space_group_name_H-M   'P 1'
#
loop_
_entity.id
_entity.type
_entity.pdbx_description
1 polymer ?
#
loop_
_entity_poly.entity_id
_entity_poly.type
_entity_poly.pdbx_seq_one_letter_code
_entity_poly.pdbx_strand_id
1 'polypeptide(L)'
;MKRLSARYPLFLVSVIFVAAGCSSTPSSSTPSTMEPSTTTSTTTSTTLPPTTTAPPSGLAPADAFGTQLSPCTYGLYNNQDAFPDPRCTPGATNPAVTQATIDSTICVSGYTSSIRPSSSVTYPEKRASMTAYGQSGSTSAFEYDHLVSLEVGGAANAAANLFPEPLLGPYGARVKDRLENRLHSLICSKTIPLAQAQTEEATNWIAAYNKYVGPLP
;
A
#
# COMPACT_ATOMS: atom_id res chain seq x y z
N MET A 1 -41.23 19.08 42.41
CA MET A 1 -40.48 18.34 43.46
C MET A 1 -39.79 17.17 42.76
N LYS A 2 -38.49 16.90 42.72
CA LYS A 2 -37.23 17.43 43.27
C LYS A 2 -36.18 17.22 42.14
N ARG A 3 -35.34 18.22 41.84
CA ARG A 3 -34.16 18.06 40.97
C ARG A 3 -33.03 17.50 41.83
N LEU A 4 -32.43 16.36 41.46
CA LEU A 4 -31.19 15.87 42.06
C LEU A 4 -30.02 16.33 41.18
N SER A 5 -29.24 17.29 41.69
CA SER A 5 -27.92 17.64 41.16
C SER A 5 -26.88 16.72 41.78
N ALA A 6 -26.24 15.87 40.96
CA ALA A 6 -25.04 15.15 41.36
C ALA A 6 -23.82 16.07 41.18
N ARG A 7 -23.14 16.39 42.28
CA ARG A 7 -21.84 17.08 42.31
C ARG A 7 -20.75 16.02 42.33
N TYR A 8 -19.92 15.95 41.30
CA TYR A 8 -18.68 15.17 41.31
C TYR A 8 -17.53 16.04 41.85
N PRO A 9 -16.69 15.54 42.79
CA PRO A 9 -15.52 16.26 43.23
C PRO A 9 -14.40 16.20 42.17
N LEU A 10 -13.84 17.37 41.85
CA LEU A 10 -12.60 17.54 41.11
C LEU A 10 -11.45 16.96 41.96
N PHE A 11 -10.81 15.88 41.49
CA PHE A 11 -9.49 15.49 41.99
C PHE A 11 -8.42 16.07 41.06
N LEU A 12 -7.73 17.10 41.55
CA LEU A 12 -6.48 17.61 41.00
C LEU A 12 -5.37 16.62 41.34
N VAL A 13 -4.87 15.90 40.33
CA VAL A 13 -3.63 15.14 40.44
C VAL A 13 -2.51 15.95 39.79
N SER A 14 -1.72 16.61 40.61
CA SER A 14 -0.46 17.24 40.20
C SER A 14 0.57 16.15 39.93
N VAL A 15 0.98 16.00 38.67
CA VAL A 15 2.14 15.17 38.30
C VAL A 15 3.37 16.09 38.27
N ILE A 16 4.30 15.79 39.17
CA ILE A 16 5.59 16.46 39.34
C ILE A 16 6.49 16.09 38.16
N PHE A 17 6.99 17.11 37.45
CA PHE A 17 8.08 16.99 36.48
C PHE A 17 9.40 16.75 37.23
N VAL A 18 10.05 15.61 36.96
CA VAL A 18 11.47 15.41 37.30
C VAL A 18 12.26 15.48 36.01
N ALA A 19 12.88 16.64 35.77
CA ALA A 19 13.88 16.82 34.73
C ALA A 19 15.23 16.30 35.24
N ALA A 20 15.68 15.15 34.74
CA ALA A 20 17.06 14.70 34.88
C ALA A 20 17.84 15.18 33.65
N GLY A 21 18.63 16.24 33.83
CA GLY A 21 19.61 16.69 32.85
C GLY A 21 20.86 15.84 32.89
N CYS A 22 21.33 15.42 31.72
CA CYS A 22 22.73 15.06 31.50
C CYS A 22 23.23 15.86 30.30
N SER A 23 24.08 16.84 30.58
CA SER A 23 24.80 17.66 29.62
C SER A 23 26.02 16.89 29.12
N SER A 24 26.10 16.64 27.82
CA SER A 24 27.33 16.17 27.17
C SER A 24 27.92 17.30 26.36
N THR A 25 29.12 17.70 26.75
CA THR A 25 29.97 18.74 26.16
C THR A 25 30.36 18.45 24.71
N PRO A 26 30.58 19.49 23.89
CA PRO A 26 31.04 19.36 22.51
C PRO A 26 32.57 19.21 22.47
N SER A 27 33.09 18.17 21.82
CA SER A 27 34.49 18.11 21.41
C SER A 27 34.63 18.81 20.06
N SER A 28 35.18 20.03 20.10
CA SER A 28 35.75 20.71 18.95
C SER A 28 37.13 20.14 18.66
N SER A 29 37.33 19.61 17.46
CA SER A 29 38.66 19.39 16.87
C SER A 29 38.76 20.15 15.55
N THR A 30 39.64 21.15 15.58
CA THR A 30 40.05 22.08 14.52
C THR A 30 40.67 21.32 13.32
N PRO A 31 40.65 21.88 12.10
CA PRO A 31 41.09 21.19 10.89
C PRO A 31 42.60 21.32 10.66
N SER A 32 43.24 20.22 10.27
CA SER A 32 44.60 20.23 9.73
C SER A 32 44.58 20.12 8.22
N THR A 33 44.92 21.23 7.58
CA THR A 33 45.36 21.33 6.19
C THR A 33 46.70 20.63 6.03
N MET A 34 46.80 19.64 5.15
CA MET A 34 48.04 19.25 4.48
C MET A 34 47.72 18.78 3.06
N GLU A 35 48.24 19.53 2.09
CA GLU A 35 48.28 19.24 0.64
C GLU A 35 49.52 18.37 0.31
N PRO A 36 49.77 17.98 -0.95
CA PRO A 36 49.84 16.59 -1.35
C PRO A 36 51.28 16.08 -1.49
N SER A 37 51.48 14.78 -1.26
CA SER A 37 52.70 14.09 -1.69
C SER A 37 52.37 13.07 -2.77
N THR A 38 52.81 13.41 -3.97
CA THR A 38 52.87 12.58 -5.15
C THR A 38 53.68 11.33 -4.85
N THR A 39 53.09 10.15 -4.98
CA THR A 39 53.86 8.90 -5.14
C THR A 39 53.13 8.00 -6.13
N THR A 40 53.69 7.95 -7.33
CA THR A 40 53.38 7.03 -8.41
C THR A 40 53.50 5.60 -7.90
N SER A 41 52.40 4.86 -7.92
CA SER A 41 52.40 3.41 -7.75
C SER A 41 51.62 2.79 -8.90
N THR A 42 52.38 2.38 -9.91
CA THR A 42 51.97 1.54 -11.02
C THR A 42 51.36 0.26 -10.47
N THR A 43 50.03 0.17 -10.49
CA THR A 43 49.32 -1.08 -10.23
C THR A 43 48.70 -1.53 -11.54
N THR A 44 49.18 -2.66 -12.03
CA THR A 44 48.74 -3.33 -13.24
C THR A 44 47.29 -3.78 -13.08
N SER A 45 46.33 -3.01 -13.59
CA SER A 45 44.95 -3.44 -13.72
C SER A 45 44.81 -4.38 -14.92
N THR A 46 44.69 -5.68 -14.65
CA THR A 46 44.14 -6.64 -15.59
C THR A 46 42.65 -6.35 -15.78
N THR A 47 42.32 -5.67 -16.88
CA THR A 47 40.95 -5.41 -17.31
C THR A 47 40.28 -6.73 -17.72
N LEU A 48 39.44 -7.29 -16.84
CA LEU A 48 38.39 -8.20 -17.27
C LEU A 48 37.26 -7.38 -17.92
N PRO A 49 36.63 -7.87 -19.02
CA PRO A 49 35.50 -7.20 -19.62
C PRO A 49 34.33 -7.15 -18.64
N PRO A 50 33.45 -6.12 -18.68
CA PRO A 50 32.21 -6.16 -17.95
C PRO A 50 31.39 -7.32 -18.52
N THR A 51 31.32 -8.41 -17.77
CA THR A 51 30.31 -9.42 -18.00
C THR A 51 29.01 -8.77 -17.58
N THR A 52 28.23 -8.31 -18.55
CA THR A 52 26.83 -7.95 -18.38
C THR A 52 26.10 -9.22 -17.95
N THR A 53 26.18 -9.56 -16.67
CA THR A 53 25.34 -10.59 -16.06
C THR A 53 23.96 -9.99 -15.99
N ALA A 54 23.18 -10.21 -17.06
CA ALA A 54 21.73 -10.11 -16.98
C ALA A 54 21.26 -10.89 -15.74
N PRO A 55 20.39 -10.30 -14.90
CA PRO A 55 19.81 -11.06 -13.81
C PRO A 55 19.10 -12.31 -14.37
N PRO A 56 19.17 -13.46 -13.68
CA PRO A 56 18.54 -14.67 -14.15
C PRO A 56 17.03 -14.45 -14.28
N SER A 57 16.51 -14.86 -15.43
CA SER A 57 15.09 -14.99 -15.74
C SER A 57 14.29 -15.49 -14.54
N GLY A 58 13.19 -14.80 -14.20
CA GLY A 58 12.36 -15.28 -13.11
C GLY A 58 11.11 -14.49 -12.74
N LEU A 59 10.72 -13.44 -13.46
CA LEU A 59 9.33 -12.99 -13.48
C LEU A 59 9.04 -12.64 -14.94
N ALA A 60 8.20 -13.45 -15.58
CA ALA A 60 7.64 -13.09 -16.86
C ALA A 60 7.05 -11.68 -16.75
N PRO A 61 7.16 -10.82 -17.78
CA PRO A 61 6.30 -9.66 -17.84
C PRO A 61 4.87 -10.20 -17.81
N ALA A 62 4.16 -9.99 -16.70
CA ALA A 62 2.72 -10.21 -16.60
C ALA A 62 1.99 -9.10 -17.36
N ASP A 63 2.43 -8.82 -18.58
CA ASP A 63 1.72 -8.02 -19.55
C ASP A 63 0.98 -9.01 -20.44
N ALA A 64 -0.32 -9.17 -20.16
CA ALA A 64 -1.40 -9.38 -21.12
C ALA A 64 -2.52 -10.23 -20.50
N PHE A 65 -3.59 -9.57 -20.04
CA PHE A 65 -4.96 -10.14 -20.07
C PHE A 65 -5.15 -11.53 -19.43
N GLY A 66 -4.40 -11.84 -18.38
CA GLY A 66 -4.47 -13.16 -17.74
C GLY A 66 -5.81 -13.33 -17.02
N THR A 67 -6.63 -14.28 -17.47
CA THR A 67 -7.79 -14.74 -16.68
C THR A 67 -7.28 -15.37 -15.38
N GLN A 68 -7.92 -15.11 -14.24
CA GLN A 68 -7.52 -15.73 -12.97
C GLN A 68 -7.51 -17.25 -13.06
N LEU A 69 -6.42 -17.86 -12.61
CA LEU A 69 -6.26 -19.31 -12.54
C LEU A 69 -7.14 -19.85 -11.41
N SER A 70 -8.04 -20.78 -11.73
CA SER A 70 -9.08 -21.29 -10.82
C SER A 70 -8.67 -22.62 -10.15
N PRO A 71 -9.19 -22.95 -8.94
CA PRO A 71 -10.12 -22.16 -8.12
C PRO A 71 -9.41 -21.23 -7.12
N CYS A 72 -10.01 -20.05 -6.91
CA CYS A 72 -9.64 -19.06 -5.89
C CYS A 72 -10.56 -19.17 -4.67
N THR A 73 -10.10 -18.73 -3.50
CA THR A 73 -10.89 -18.75 -2.26
C THR A 73 -10.71 -17.46 -1.46
N TYR A 74 -11.81 -16.86 -1.00
CA TYR A 74 -11.73 -15.69 -0.12
C TYR A 74 -11.05 -16.03 1.20
N GLY A 75 -10.20 -15.13 1.67
CA GLY A 75 -9.80 -15.06 3.05
C GLY A 75 -10.93 -14.50 3.91
N LEU A 76 -11.18 -15.18 5.04
CA LEU A 76 -12.26 -14.81 5.94
C LEU A 76 -11.76 -13.90 7.07
N TYR A 77 -12.62 -12.96 7.47
CA TYR A 77 -12.50 -12.23 8.73
C TYR A 77 -13.85 -12.27 9.45
N ASN A 78 -13.86 -12.71 10.71
CA ASN A 78 -15.10 -12.93 11.48
C ASN A 78 -16.17 -13.74 10.72
N ASN A 79 -15.74 -14.83 10.05
CA ASN A 79 -16.59 -15.72 9.24
C ASN A 79 -17.29 -15.05 8.04
N GLN A 80 -16.75 -13.94 7.53
CA GLN A 80 -17.24 -13.26 6.33
C GLN A 80 -16.09 -13.08 5.33
N ASP A 81 -16.41 -13.08 4.04
CA ASP A 81 -15.45 -12.80 2.97
C ASP A 81 -14.89 -11.38 3.14
N ALA A 82 -13.56 -11.28 3.27
CA ALA A 82 -12.88 -10.02 3.56
C ALA A 82 -11.63 -9.81 2.73
N PHE A 83 -10.95 -10.89 2.34
CA PHE A 83 -9.70 -10.81 1.58
C PHE A 83 -9.82 -11.64 0.30
N PRO A 84 -9.18 -11.25 -0.80
CA PRO A 84 -9.02 -12.14 -1.94
C PRO A 84 -8.08 -13.32 -1.61
N ASP A 85 -8.04 -14.31 -2.50
CA ASP A 85 -7.06 -15.39 -2.43
C ASP A 85 -5.67 -14.82 -2.77
N PRO A 86 -4.68 -14.89 -1.87
CA PRO A 86 -3.34 -14.34 -2.15
C PRO A 86 -2.62 -15.06 -3.31
N ARG A 87 -3.06 -16.25 -3.71
CA ARG A 87 -2.53 -16.95 -4.89
C ARG A 87 -3.10 -16.42 -6.21
N CYS A 88 -4.32 -15.88 -6.16
CA CYS A 88 -5.00 -15.32 -7.34
C CYS A 88 -4.83 -13.82 -7.47
N THR A 89 -4.82 -13.11 -6.34
CA THR A 89 -4.73 -11.65 -6.24
C THR A 89 -3.69 -11.27 -5.17
N PRO A 90 -2.39 -11.47 -5.43
CA PRO A 90 -1.33 -11.09 -4.47
C PRO A 90 -1.15 -9.58 -4.27
N GLY A 91 -1.75 -8.73 -5.12
CA GLY A 91 -1.65 -7.26 -5.02
C GLY A 91 -0.62 -6.65 -5.97
N ALA A 92 -0.76 -6.88 -7.28
CA ALA A 92 0.17 -6.32 -8.26
C ALA A 92 0.12 -4.78 -8.31
N THR A 93 1.29 -4.12 -8.32
CA THR A 93 1.44 -2.66 -8.39
C THR A 93 1.70 -2.17 -9.81
N ASN A 94 1.37 -0.90 -10.09
CA ASN A 94 1.70 -0.25 -11.35
C ASN A 94 3.17 0.19 -11.36
N PRO A 95 4.03 -0.33 -12.27
CA PRO A 95 5.45 0.01 -12.31
C PRO A 95 5.73 1.48 -12.64
N ALA A 96 4.76 2.21 -13.22
CA ALA A 96 4.87 3.65 -13.46
C ALA A 96 4.64 4.50 -12.18
N VAL A 97 4.03 3.91 -11.14
CA VAL A 97 3.77 4.59 -9.86
C VAL A 97 4.85 4.16 -8.87
N THR A 98 5.80 5.06 -8.65
CA THR A 98 6.92 4.89 -7.73
C THR A 98 6.95 6.07 -6.77
N GLN A 99 7.70 5.96 -5.67
CA GLN A 99 7.87 7.07 -4.74
C GLN A 99 8.37 8.36 -5.43
N ALA A 100 9.16 8.23 -6.49
CA ALA A 100 9.69 9.35 -7.26
C ALA A 100 8.68 9.95 -8.24
N THR A 101 7.62 9.22 -8.61
CA THR A 101 6.64 9.64 -9.62
C THR A 101 5.27 9.96 -9.03
N ILE A 102 5.05 9.81 -7.71
CA ILE A 102 3.72 10.05 -7.11
C ILE A 102 3.17 11.45 -7.38
N ASP A 103 4.03 12.48 -7.45
CA ASP A 103 3.63 13.87 -7.71
C ASP A 103 3.20 14.15 -9.16
N SER A 104 3.50 13.22 -10.08
CA SER A 104 3.05 13.27 -11.48
C SER A 104 2.09 12.12 -11.83
N THR A 105 1.71 11.30 -10.84
CA THR A 105 0.83 10.14 -11.01
C THR A 105 -0.33 10.24 -10.03
N ILE A 106 -0.38 9.40 -9.00
CA ILE A 106 -1.52 9.27 -8.10
C ILE A 106 -1.90 10.61 -7.43
N CYS A 107 -0.95 11.48 -7.12
CA CYS A 107 -1.22 12.78 -6.49
C CYS A 107 -1.66 13.89 -7.46
N VAL A 108 -1.98 13.54 -8.70
CA VAL A 108 -2.53 14.45 -9.71
C VAL A 108 -4.00 14.10 -9.97
N SER A 109 -4.85 15.13 -9.96
CA SER A 109 -6.28 14.98 -10.24
C SER A 109 -6.52 14.27 -11.57
N GLY A 110 -7.36 13.22 -11.55
CA GLY A 110 -7.76 12.47 -12.73
C GLY A 110 -6.81 11.34 -13.17
N TYR A 111 -5.70 11.13 -12.47
CA TYR A 111 -4.74 10.06 -12.83
C TYR A 111 -5.40 8.67 -12.89
N THR A 112 -6.13 8.26 -11.85
CA THR A 112 -6.77 6.93 -11.81
C THR A 112 -7.79 6.75 -12.93
N SER A 113 -8.57 7.79 -13.25
CA SER A 113 -9.50 7.77 -14.39
C SER A 113 -8.78 7.56 -15.73
N SER A 114 -7.56 8.08 -15.89
CA SER A 114 -6.79 7.97 -17.14
C SER A 114 -6.23 6.58 -17.42
N ILE A 115 -6.04 5.75 -16.38
CA ILE A 115 -5.46 4.41 -16.49
C ILE A 115 -6.50 3.28 -16.43
N ARG A 116 -7.75 3.58 -16.08
CA ARG A 116 -8.82 2.59 -15.99
C ARG A 116 -9.21 2.09 -17.39
N PRO A 117 -9.22 0.77 -17.63
CA PRO A 117 -9.77 0.21 -18.86
C PRO A 117 -11.27 0.52 -18.98
N SER A 118 -11.78 0.46 -20.20
CA SER A 118 -13.22 0.59 -20.44
C SER A 118 -14.00 -0.59 -19.82
N SER A 119 -15.29 -0.37 -19.57
CA SER A 119 -16.19 -1.41 -19.08
C SER A 119 -16.33 -2.60 -20.03
N SER A 120 -16.11 -2.39 -21.34
CA SER A 120 -16.09 -3.48 -22.33
C SER A 120 -14.94 -4.48 -22.09
N VAL A 121 -13.86 -4.05 -21.44
CA VAL A 121 -12.75 -4.90 -21.02
C VAL A 121 -13.05 -5.53 -19.66
N THR A 122 -13.40 -4.71 -18.67
CA THR A 122 -13.49 -5.19 -17.28
C THR A 122 -14.75 -6.03 -17.00
N TYR A 123 -15.83 -5.86 -17.75
CA TYR A 123 -17.06 -6.62 -17.54
C TYR A 123 -16.90 -8.14 -17.77
N PRO A 124 -16.36 -8.63 -18.91
CA PRO A 124 -16.10 -10.05 -19.09
C PRO A 124 -15.06 -10.59 -18.10
N GLU A 125 -14.02 -9.82 -17.76
CA GLU A 125 -13.01 -10.20 -16.77
C GLU A 125 -13.62 -10.39 -15.37
N LYS A 126 -14.48 -9.46 -14.94
CA LYS A 126 -15.23 -9.57 -13.69
C LYS A 126 -16.05 -10.86 -13.61
N ARG A 127 -16.77 -11.21 -14.68
CA ARG A 127 -17.57 -12.45 -14.73
C ARG A 127 -16.70 -13.69 -14.60
N ALA A 128 -15.55 -13.72 -15.26
CA ALA A 128 -14.60 -14.81 -15.15
C ALA A 128 -14.02 -14.91 -13.74
N SER A 129 -13.67 -13.77 -13.14
CA SER A 129 -13.15 -13.71 -11.77
C SER A 129 -14.19 -14.13 -10.72
N MET A 130 -15.45 -13.71 -10.85
CA MET A 130 -16.56 -14.24 -10.03
C MET A 130 -16.67 -15.77 -10.12
N THR A 131 -16.53 -16.33 -11.33
CA THR A 131 -16.54 -17.79 -11.53
C THR A 131 -15.35 -18.45 -10.83
N ALA A 132 -14.15 -17.86 -10.91
CA ALA A 132 -12.94 -18.36 -10.26
C ALA A 132 -13.06 -18.39 -8.72
N TYR A 133 -13.77 -17.42 -8.13
CA TYR A 133 -14.07 -17.34 -6.70
C TYR A 133 -15.32 -18.13 -6.26
N GLY A 134 -15.92 -18.91 -7.16
CA GLY A 134 -17.14 -19.68 -6.88
C GLY A 134 -18.38 -18.81 -6.62
N GLN A 135 -18.32 -17.53 -6.98
CA GLN A 135 -19.43 -16.60 -6.78
C GLN A 135 -20.45 -16.74 -7.90
N SER A 136 -21.70 -16.94 -7.49
CA SER A 136 -22.86 -16.92 -8.37
C SER A 136 -23.78 -15.78 -7.95
N GLY A 137 -24.40 -15.11 -8.92
CA GLY A 137 -25.28 -13.97 -8.64
C GLY A 137 -25.07 -12.79 -9.58
N SER A 138 -25.71 -11.67 -9.23
CA SER A 138 -25.60 -10.44 -10.02
C SER A 138 -24.20 -9.86 -9.93
N THR A 139 -23.63 -9.46 -11.08
CA THR A 139 -22.38 -8.70 -11.12
C THR A 139 -22.47 -7.36 -10.40
N SER A 140 -23.68 -6.84 -10.15
CA SER A 140 -23.89 -5.61 -9.38
C SER A 140 -23.71 -5.78 -7.86
N ALA A 141 -23.66 -7.01 -7.35
CA ALA A 141 -23.42 -7.28 -5.93
C ALA A 141 -21.93 -7.20 -5.55
N PHE A 142 -21.07 -7.14 -6.56
CA PHE A 142 -19.61 -7.08 -6.41
C PHE A 142 -19.08 -5.84 -7.10
N GLU A 143 -17.95 -5.33 -6.65
CA GLU A 143 -17.05 -4.47 -7.41
C GLU A 143 -16.00 -5.37 -8.10
N TYR A 144 -15.46 -4.96 -9.25
CA TYR A 144 -14.28 -5.62 -9.79
C TYR A 144 -13.10 -4.77 -9.35
N ASP A 145 -12.61 -5.12 -8.17
CA ASP A 145 -11.88 -4.19 -7.32
C ASP A 145 -10.41 -4.56 -7.24
N HIS A 146 -9.62 -3.55 -6.92
CA HIS A 146 -8.17 -3.65 -6.79
C HIS A 146 -7.81 -3.98 -5.34
N LEU A 147 -7.01 -5.04 -5.11
CA LEU A 147 -6.49 -5.31 -3.77
C LEU A 147 -5.58 -4.17 -3.29
N VAL A 148 -4.64 -3.74 -4.13
CA VAL A 148 -3.93 -2.46 -3.96
C VAL A 148 -4.65 -1.42 -4.79
N SER A 149 -5.21 -0.39 -4.16
CA SER A 149 -6.01 0.63 -4.84
C SER A 149 -5.22 1.35 -5.93
N LEU A 150 -5.89 1.81 -6.98
CA LEU A 150 -5.26 2.70 -7.98
C LEU A 150 -4.78 4.01 -7.35
N GLU A 151 -5.42 4.47 -6.27
CA GLU A 151 -5.00 5.66 -5.52
C GLU A 151 -3.70 5.43 -4.70
N VAL A 152 -3.33 4.16 -4.52
CA VAL A 152 -2.13 3.66 -3.84
C VAL A 152 -1.16 3.02 -4.85
N GLY A 153 -1.37 3.24 -6.16
CA GLY A 153 -0.48 2.79 -7.22
C GLY A 153 -0.60 1.31 -7.57
N GLY A 154 -1.77 0.71 -7.36
CA GLY A 154 -2.09 -0.63 -7.87
C GLY A 154 -2.11 -0.73 -9.39
N ALA A 155 -1.88 -1.93 -9.91
CA ALA A 155 -1.97 -2.21 -11.34
C ALA A 155 -3.42 -2.12 -11.82
N ALA A 156 -3.66 -1.36 -12.89
CA ALA A 156 -5.00 -1.03 -13.38
C ALA A 156 -5.80 -2.22 -13.93
N ASN A 157 -5.13 -3.11 -14.66
CA ASN A 157 -5.77 -4.26 -15.31
C ASN A 157 -4.96 -5.56 -15.19
N ALA A 158 -4.53 -5.88 -13.98
CA ALA A 158 -3.84 -7.13 -13.69
C ALA A 158 -4.73 -8.04 -12.86
N ALA A 159 -4.96 -9.28 -13.30
CA ALA A 159 -5.69 -10.27 -12.48
C ALA A 159 -5.03 -10.53 -11.13
N ALA A 160 -3.71 -10.35 -11.04
CA ALA A 160 -2.96 -10.40 -9.79
C ALA A 160 -3.25 -9.23 -8.83
N ASN A 161 -4.01 -8.21 -9.26
CA ASN A 161 -4.50 -7.12 -8.42
C ASN A 161 -6.02 -7.02 -8.41
N LEU A 162 -6.75 -7.78 -9.22
CA LEU A 162 -8.20 -7.67 -9.36
C LEU A 162 -8.94 -8.86 -8.75
N PHE A 163 -10.08 -8.60 -8.12
CA PHE A 163 -10.97 -9.65 -7.60
C PHE A 163 -12.43 -9.13 -7.48
N PRO A 164 -13.43 -10.03 -7.42
CA PRO A 164 -14.80 -9.66 -7.08
C PRO A 164 -14.88 -9.28 -5.60
N GLU A 165 -14.84 -8.00 -5.27
CA GLU A 165 -15.03 -7.55 -3.89
C GLU A 165 -16.54 -7.38 -3.62
N PRO A 166 -17.11 -7.94 -2.53
CA PRO A 166 -18.50 -7.66 -2.17
C PRO A 166 -18.74 -6.15 -2.05
N LEU A 167 -19.78 -5.61 -2.70
CA LEU A 167 -20.02 -4.17 -2.73
C LEU A 167 -20.43 -3.62 -1.34
N LEU A 168 -21.16 -4.43 -0.58
CA LEU A 168 -21.76 -4.07 0.71
C LEU A 168 -21.26 -5.00 1.82
N GLY A 169 -21.53 -4.60 3.06
CA GLY A 169 -21.14 -5.34 4.26
C GLY A 169 -20.02 -4.63 5.04
N PRO A 170 -19.68 -5.14 6.22
CA PRO A 170 -18.63 -4.55 7.07
C PRO A 170 -17.23 -4.68 6.47
N TYR A 171 -17.03 -5.59 5.50
CA TYR A 171 -15.77 -5.87 4.83
C TYR A 171 -15.83 -5.69 3.30
N GLY A 172 -16.80 -4.91 2.81
CA GLY A 172 -16.99 -4.69 1.36
C GLY A 172 -16.32 -3.41 0.84
N ALA A 173 -16.35 -3.26 -0.49
CA ALA A 173 -15.67 -2.20 -1.24
C ALA A 173 -15.90 -0.79 -0.67
N ARG A 174 -17.16 -0.43 -0.35
CA ARG A 174 -17.49 0.89 0.22
C ARG A 174 -16.82 1.21 1.56
N VAL A 175 -16.49 0.17 2.33
CA VAL A 175 -15.74 0.34 3.58
C VAL A 175 -14.27 0.50 3.25
N LYS A 176 -13.71 -0.39 2.41
CA LYS A 176 -12.32 -0.33 1.96
C LYS A 176 -11.98 1.00 1.30
N ASP A 177 -12.86 1.57 0.46
CA ASP A 177 -12.73 2.90 -0.15
C ASP A 177 -12.28 3.99 0.84
N ARG A 178 -12.76 3.95 2.09
CA ARG A 178 -12.38 4.95 3.10
C ARG A 178 -10.91 4.83 3.51
N LEU A 179 -10.40 3.59 3.58
CA LEU A 179 -8.97 3.34 3.78
C LEU A 179 -8.19 3.80 2.55
N GLU A 180 -8.63 3.48 1.33
CA GLU A 180 -7.93 3.84 0.10
C GLU A 180 -7.71 5.36 0.01
N ASN A 181 -8.81 6.12 0.18
CA ASN A 181 -8.77 7.59 0.24
C ASN A 181 -7.85 8.11 1.35
N ARG A 182 -7.84 7.43 2.52
CA ARG A 182 -6.99 7.82 3.64
C ARG A 182 -5.51 7.58 3.35
N LEU A 183 -5.16 6.41 2.81
CA LEU A 183 -3.79 6.07 2.40
C LEU A 183 -3.32 7.03 1.32
N HIS A 184 -4.15 7.30 0.32
CA HIS A 184 -3.89 8.27 -0.74
C HIS A 184 -3.51 9.64 -0.17
N SER A 185 -4.32 10.18 0.75
CA SER A 185 -4.04 11.45 1.44
C SER A 185 -2.71 11.42 2.21
N LEU A 186 -2.39 10.32 2.88
CA LEU A 186 -1.14 10.17 3.64
C LEU A 186 0.09 10.09 2.73
N ILE A 187 -0.02 9.40 1.58
CA ILE A 187 1.04 9.32 0.58
C ILE A 187 1.29 10.70 -0.05
N CYS A 188 0.23 11.39 -0.48
CA CYS A 188 0.36 12.68 -1.16
C CYS A 188 0.78 13.82 -0.23
N SER A 189 0.53 13.69 1.08
CA SER A 189 1.11 14.56 2.12
C SER A 189 2.52 14.14 2.57
N LYS A 190 3.09 13.07 1.98
CA LYS A 190 4.40 12.49 2.34
C LYS A 190 4.50 12.01 3.79
N THR A 191 3.36 11.74 4.43
CA THR A 191 3.30 11.26 5.81
C THR A 191 3.75 9.80 5.91
N ILE A 192 3.43 8.99 4.89
CA ILE A 192 3.89 7.60 4.77
C ILE A 192 4.48 7.35 3.37
N PRO A 193 5.47 6.45 3.23
CA PRO A 193 5.96 6.01 1.92
C PRO A 193 4.92 5.22 1.13
N LEU A 194 4.94 5.33 -0.20
CA LEU A 194 4.09 4.56 -1.13
C LEU A 194 4.19 3.05 -0.86
N ALA A 195 5.41 2.53 -0.77
CA ALA A 195 5.65 1.10 -0.58
C ALA A 195 5.05 0.56 0.73
N GLN A 196 5.00 1.41 1.77
CA GLN A 196 4.37 1.04 3.04
C GLN A 196 2.85 0.89 2.87
N ALA A 197 2.20 1.87 2.23
CA ALA A 197 0.77 1.81 1.98
C ALA A 197 0.39 0.59 1.11
N GLN A 198 1.12 0.36 0.02
CA GLN A 198 0.93 -0.80 -0.86
C GLN A 198 1.04 -2.13 -0.10
N THR A 199 2.07 -2.27 0.74
CA THR A 199 2.29 -3.48 1.53
C THR A 199 1.17 -3.70 2.56
N GLU A 200 0.79 -2.66 3.29
CA GLU A 200 -0.22 -2.75 4.35
C GLU A 200 -1.61 -3.05 3.76
N GLU A 201 -1.97 -2.45 2.63
CA GLU A 201 -3.21 -2.71 1.92
C GLU A 201 -3.27 -4.13 1.36
N ALA A 202 -2.22 -4.57 0.64
CA ALA A 202 -2.16 -5.91 0.05
C ALA A 202 -2.17 -7.04 1.08
N THR A 203 -1.51 -6.83 2.23
CA THR A 203 -1.35 -7.89 3.23
C THR A 203 -2.57 -8.03 4.12
N ASN A 204 -3.09 -6.91 4.62
CA ASN A 204 -4.21 -6.89 5.55
C ASN A 204 -4.84 -5.50 5.61
N TRP A 205 -5.67 -5.19 4.61
CA TRP A 205 -6.36 -3.91 4.55
C TRP A 205 -7.24 -3.65 5.80
N ILE A 206 -7.78 -4.67 6.48
CA ILE A 206 -8.54 -4.48 7.74
C ILE A 206 -7.63 -3.94 8.87
N ALA A 207 -6.41 -4.47 9.00
CA ALA A 207 -5.45 -3.95 9.97
C ALA A 207 -5.03 -2.51 9.62
N ALA A 208 -4.81 -2.23 8.33
CA ALA A 208 -4.53 -0.88 7.85
C ALA A 208 -5.71 0.08 8.12
N TYR A 209 -6.95 -0.36 7.92
CA TYR A 209 -8.16 0.40 8.24
C TYR A 209 -8.17 0.81 9.70
N ASN A 210 -8.00 -0.16 10.61
CA ASN A 210 -7.93 0.10 12.04
C ASN A 210 -6.81 1.08 12.42
N LYS A 211 -5.67 1.01 11.73
CA LYS A 211 -4.51 1.87 11.95
C LYS A 211 -4.72 3.31 11.49
N TYR A 212 -5.28 3.54 10.30
CA TYR A 212 -5.32 4.87 9.67
C TYR A 212 -6.66 5.56 9.71
N VAL A 213 -7.75 4.79 9.82
CA VAL A 213 -9.14 5.28 9.83
C VAL A 213 -9.74 5.15 11.23
N GLY A 214 -9.57 3.99 11.87
CA GLY A 214 -10.15 3.65 13.18
C GLY A 214 -10.98 2.36 13.12
N PRO A 215 -11.80 2.06 14.14
CA PRO A 215 -12.62 0.85 14.15
C PRO A 215 -13.50 0.73 12.91
N LEU A 216 -13.62 -0.48 12.36
CA LEU A 216 -14.57 -0.77 11.28
C LEU A 216 -16.02 -0.42 11.70
N PRO A 217 -16.85 0.03 10.74
CA PRO A 217 -18.22 0.47 11.00
C PRO A 217 -19.19 -0.67 11.38
#